data_AF-A0A1V5R2H2-F1
#
_entry.id   AF-A0A1V5R2H2-F1
#
_cell.length_a   1.000
_cell.length_b   1.000
_cell.length_c   1.000
_cell.angle_alpha   90.00
_cell.angle_beta   90.00
_cell.angle_gamma   90.00
#
_symmetry.space_group_name_H-M   'P 1'
#
loop_
_entity.id
_entity.type
_entity.pdbx_description
1 polymer ?
#
loop_
_entity_poly.entity_id
_entity_poly.type
_entity_poly.pdbx_seq_one_letter_code
_entity_poly.pdbx_strand_id
1 'polypeptide(L)'
;MSSPYSLIRFLFFIMLIGVLVGGSFFYQNNKAEQKEVESERILPKEEVKKHNSFFVDPSVVELIVSQAPNCLSDEVEPKLIKGGIANHHLLASELVSGFFCRVASRETKRVIVLAPNHFGLGGGWVIGGANNWSIGEQELFSDKEGMEKLSSSGVAIADDGIFTKEHGIGNLMPAVKHFFPEAKVVTLVIKEKIPTDRQEKLISALKEFSDDQTMIIASLDFSHDLSLEEANAKDEQTLPILSGLDYGKISELNQSSEASNVDSPATLNIFLRVMADLGATDFELLGRGNSALISGQLEARQTTSYFTAVYSLKK
;
A
#
# COMPACT_ATOMS: atom_id res chain seq x y z
N MET A 1 48.69 -73.12 -40.31
CA MET A 1 49.10 -72.60 -38.99
C MET A 1 48.98 -71.08 -39.01
N SER A 2 47.86 -70.54 -38.54
CA SER A 2 47.65 -69.09 -38.41
C SER A 2 48.37 -68.58 -37.16
N SER A 3 49.17 -67.54 -37.36
CA SER A 3 50.03 -66.93 -36.34
C SER A 3 49.20 -66.33 -35.19
N PRO A 4 49.57 -66.56 -33.91
CA PRO A 4 48.82 -66.09 -32.73
C PRO A 4 48.67 -64.56 -32.65
N TYR A 5 49.47 -63.81 -33.43
CA TYR A 5 49.39 -62.35 -33.52
C TYR A 5 48.18 -61.83 -34.31
N SER A 6 47.54 -62.66 -35.15
CA SER A 6 46.35 -62.28 -35.92
C SER A 6 45.08 -62.21 -35.06
N LEU A 7 44.92 -63.14 -34.12
CA LEU A 7 43.75 -63.20 -33.24
C LEU A 7 43.75 -62.05 -32.22
N ILE A 8 44.94 -61.71 -31.70
CA ILE A 8 45.11 -60.60 -30.76
C ILE A 8 44.77 -59.26 -31.43
N ARG A 9 45.24 -59.01 -32.66
CA ARG A 9 44.90 -57.78 -33.40
C ARG A 9 43.41 -57.67 -33.71
N PHE A 10 42.76 -58.79 -34.02
CA PHE A 10 41.31 -58.82 -34.28
C PHE A 10 40.50 -58.54 -33.00
N LEU A 11 40.89 -59.10 -31.85
CA LEU A 11 40.26 -58.83 -30.56
C LEU A 11 40.45 -57.38 -30.11
N PHE A 12 41.63 -56.79 -30.31
CA PHE A 12 41.86 -55.37 -30.06
C PHE A 12 41.00 -54.46 -30.95
N PHE A 13 40.80 -54.84 -32.22
CA PHE A 13 39.98 -54.06 -33.15
C PHE A 13 38.49 -54.09 -32.78
N ILE A 14 37.97 -55.25 -32.35
CA ILE A 14 36.59 -55.38 -31.84
C ILE A 14 36.40 -54.57 -30.55
N MET A 15 37.38 -54.60 -29.64
CA MET A 15 37.31 -53.82 -28.39
C MET A 15 37.31 -52.30 -28.68
N LEU A 16 38.11 -51.85 -29.66
CA LEU A 16 38.15 -50.43 -30.03
C LEU A 16 36.81 -49.95 -30.65
N ILE A 17 36.18 -50.78 -31.50
CA ILE A 17 34.86 -50.49 -32.07
C ILE A 17 33.80 -50.48 -30.96
N GLY A 18 33.85 -51.43 -30.01
CA GLY A 18 32.94 -51.47 -28.87
C GLY A 18 33.02 -50.21 -28.01
N VAL A 19 34.22 -49.68 -27.78
CA VAL A 19 34.42 -48.42 -27.03
C VAL A 19 33.94 -47.20 -27.82
N LEU A 20 34.15 -47.15 -29.14
CA LEU A 20 33.70 -46.02 -29.98
C LEU A 20 32.17 -45.98 -30.17
N VAL A 21 31.54 -47.14 -30.35
CA VAL A 21 30.08 -47.27 -30.47
C VAL A 21 29.42 -47.07 -29.11
N GLY A 22 29.97 -47.65 -28.04
CA GLY A 22 29.49 -47.43 -26.67
C GLY A 22 29.63 -45.97 -26.22
N GLY A 23 30.76 -45.32 -26.55
CA GLY A 23 30.99 -43.91 -26.27
C GLY A 23 30.05 -42.98 -27.05
N SER A 24 29.78 -43.28 -28.32
CA SER A 24 28.82 -42.50 -29.13
C SER A 24 27.37 -42.70 -28.65
N PHE A 25 26.99 -43.92 -28.25
CA PHE A 25 25.66 -44.20 -27.70
C PHE A 25 25.48 -43.51 -26.34
N PHE A 26 26.48 -43.60 -25.44
CA PHE A 26 26.44 -42.94 -24.14
C PHE A 26 26.42 -41.41 -24.26
N TYR A 27 27.19 -40.85 -25.21
CA TYR A 27 27.21 -39.41 -25.47
C TYR A 27 25.89 -38.91 -26.07
N GLN A 28 25.27 -39.66 -26.99
CA GLN A 28 23.95 -39.30 -27.53
C GLN A 28 22.85 -39.42 -26.48
N ASN A 29 22.88 -40.44 -25.61
CA ASN A 29 21.90 -40.62 -24.55
C ASN A 29 21.99 -39.49 -23.52
N ASN A 30 23.20 -39.10 -23.09
CA ASN A 30 23.39 -37.93 -22.21
C ASN A 30 22.91 -36.62 -22.84
N LYS A 31 23.06 -36.45 -24.16
CA LYS A 31 22.62 -35.25 -24.88
C LYS A 31 21.10 -35.21 -25.09
N ALA A 32 20.46 -36.37 -25.22
CA ALA A 32 19.00 -36.51 -25.23
C ALA A 32 18.39 -36.25 -23.85
N GLU A 33 19.01 -36.82 -22.80
CA GLU A 33 18.61 -36.61 -21.41
C GLU A 33 18.81 -35.15 -20.97
N GLN A 34 19.89 -34.48 -21.41
CA GLN A 34 20.05 -33.04 -21.23
C GLN A 34 19.00 -32.21 -21.98
N LYS A 35 18.58 -32.62 -23.19
CA LYS A 35 17.51 -31.94 -23.95
C LYS A 35 16.14 -32.13 -23.33
N GLU A 36 15.85 -33.30 -22.76
CA GLU A 36 14.60 -33.58 -22.04
C GLU A 36 14.54 -32.77 -20.74
N VAL A 37 15.64 -32.73 -19.97
CA VAL A 37 15.77 -31.94 -18.72
C VAL A 37 15.74 -30.43 -18.98
N GLU A 38 16.19 -29.95 -20.15
CA GLU A 38 16.16 -28.54 -20.52
C GLU A 38 14.78 -28.10 -21.08
N SER A 39 13.97 -29.02 -21.61
CA SER A 39 12.61 -28.74 -22.11
C SER A 39 11.52 -28.76 -21.03
N GLU A 40 11.83 -29.26 -19.83
CA GLU A 40 10.89 -29.35 -18.70
C GLU A 40 11.29 -28.50 -17.49
N ARG A 41 12.21 -27.53 -17.66
CA ARG A 41 12.23 -26.36 -16.77
C ARG A 41 11.05 -25.47 -17.12
N ILE A 42 9.90 -25.83 -16.58
CA ILE A 42 8.92 -24.83 -16.16
C ILE A 42 9.70 -23.90 -15.23
N LEU A 43 10.16 -22.76 -15.77
CA LEU A 43 10.57 -21.64 -14.94
C LEU A 43 9.45 -21.51 -13.90
N PRO A 44 9.73 -21.56 -12.58
CA PRO A 44 8.69 -21.28 -11.61
C PRO A 44 8.11 -19.94 -12.07
N LYS A 45 6.81 -19.90 -12.38
CA LYS A 45 6.10 -18.62 -12.47
C LYS A 45 6.56 -17.91 -11.21
N GLU A 46 7.24 -16.77 -11.35
CA GLU A 46 7.60 -15.96 -10.19
C GLU A 46 6.36 -15.93 -9.33
N GLU A 47 6.45 -16.56 -8.16
CA GLU A 47 5.32 -16.61 -7.26
C GLU A 47 5.15 -15.14 -6.88
N VAL A 48 4.12 -14.51 -7.45
CA VAL A 48 3.88 -13.09 -7.25
C VAL A 48 3.67 -12.94 -5.76
N LYS A 49 4.70 -12.46 -5.06
CA LYS A 49 4.65 -12.28 -3.62
C LYS A 49 3.46 -11.38 -3.33
N LYS A 50 2.60 -11.83 -2.43
CA LYS A 50 1.38 -11.11 -2.03
C LYS A 50 1.53 -10.67 -0.59
N HIS A 51 0.98 -9.50 -0.28
CA HIS A 51 0.71 -9.11 1.09
C HIS A 51 -0.43 -9.99 1.63
N ASN A 52 -0.09 -10.80 2.62
CA ASN A 52 -1.04 -11.37 3.55
C ASN A 52 -0.98 -10.48 4.80
N SER A 53 -1.80 -9.44 4.83
CA SER A 53 -1.92 -8.62 6.03
C SER A 53 -2.91 -9.28 6.97
N PHE A 54 -2.60 -9.30 8.28
CA PHE A 54 -3.53 -9.81 9.30
C PHE A 54 -4.88 -9.08 9.32
N PHE A 55 -4.90 -7.89 8.73
CA PHE A 55 -5.99 -6.93 8.73
C PHE A 55 -6.86 -7.00 7.47
N VAL A 56 -6.44 -7.80 6.48
CA VAL A 56 -7.23 -8.04 5.27
C VAL A 56 -8.02 -9.33 5.45
N ASP A 57 -9.04 -9.26 6.30
CA ASP A 57 -10.02 -10.32 6.52
C ASP A 57 -11.23 -10.10 5.58
N PRO A 58 -11.77 -11.13 4.91
CA PRO A 58 -13.00 -11.00 4.11
C PRO A 58 -14.17 -10.34 4.83
N SER A 59 -14.28 -10.49 6.16
CA SER A 59 -15.28 -9.82 6.99
C SER A 59 -15.13 -8.30 7.02
N VAL A 60 -13.91 -7.77 6.85
CA VAL A 60 -13.67 -6.31 6.71
C VAL A 60 -14.21 -5.80 5.38
N VAL A 61 -14.09 -6.60 4.31
CA VAL A 61 -14.70 -6.28 3.02
C VAL A 61 -16.22 -6.17 3.18
N GLU A 62 -16.85 -7.17 3.80
CA GLU A 62 -18.29 -7.18 4.03
C GLU A 62 -18.75 -6.02 4.93
N LEU A 63 -17.99 -5.72 5.99
CA LEU A 63 -18.24 -4.58 6.87
C LEU A 63 -18.25 -3.25 6.10
N ILE A 64 -17.20 -3.00 5.31
CA ILE A 64 -17.06 -1.75 4.55
C ILE A 64 -18.14 -1.64 3.47
N VAL A 65 -18.40 -2.73 2.73
CA VAL A 65 -19.37 -2.73 1.63
C VAL A 65 -20.81 -2.61 2.14
N SER A 66 -21.16 -3.30 3.23
CA SER A 66 -22.52 -3.25 3.79
C SER A 66 -22.90 -1.87 4.36
N GLN A 67 -21.89 -1.08 4.76
CA GLN A 67 -22.07 0.27 5.28
C GLN A 67 -21.88 1.35 4.21
N ALA A 68 -21.51 0.98 2.99
CA ALA A 68 -21.45 1.91 1.88
C ALA A 68 -22.86 2.39 1.53
N PRO A 69 -23.11 3.70 1.47
CA PRO A 69 -24.31 4.22 0.82
C PRO A 69 -24.45 3.70 -0.61
N ASN A 70 -25.58 3.91 -1.28
CA ASN A 70 -25.67 3.64 -2.71
C ASN A 70 -24.92 4.76 -3.47
N CYS A 71 -23.61 4.59 -3.64
CA CYS A 71 -22.64 5.67 -3.91
C CYS A 71 -22.49 6.07 -5.38
N LEU A 72 -22.94 5.22 -6.30
CA LEU A 72 -22.85 5.49 -7.73
C LEU A 72 -24.16 6.14 -8.19
N SER A 73 -24.35 7.42 -7.88
CA SER A 73 -25.38 8.23 -8.51
C SER A 73 -24.76 9.30 -9.41
N ASP A 74 -25.26 9.38 -10.65
CA ASP A 74 -24.70 10.19 -11.74
C ASP A 74 -25.06 11.70 -11.64
N GLU A 75 -25.53 12.19 -10.48
CA GLU A 75 -26.28 13.46 -10.42
C GLU A 75 -25.48 14.69 -9.99
N VAL A 76 -24.18 14.59 -9.70
CA VAL A 76 -23.34 15.75 -9.37
C VAL A 76 -22.11 15.75 -10.25
N GLU A 77 -21.91 16.80 -11.07
CA GLU A 77 -20.61 17.01 -11.73
C GLU A 77 -19.51 17.04 -10.67
N PRO A 78 -18.64 16.01 -10.62
CA PRO A 78 -17.72 15.92 -9.52
C PRO A 78 -16.63 16.99 -9.71
N LYS A 79 -16.48 17.86 -8.70
CA LYS A 79 -15.21 18.59 -8.54
C LYS A 79 -14.10 17.55 -8.53
N LEU A 80 -12.99 17.81 -9.22
CA LEU A 80 -11.88 16.87 -9.27
C LEU A 80 -11.24 16.78 -7.87
N ILE A 81 -11.57 15.71 -7.15
CA ILE A 81 -10.98 15.38 -5.84
C ILE A 81 -9.57 14.83 -6.10
N LYS A 82 -8.56 15.44 -5.49
CA LYS A 82 -7.16 15.02 -5.62
C LYS A 82 -6.69 14.21 -4.42
N GLY A 83 -7.35 14.38 -3.28
CA GLY A 83 -7.04 13.59 -2.10
C GLY A 83 -8.02 13.77 -0.96
N GLY A 84 -7.80 13.01 0.10
CA GLY A 84 -8.60 13.08 1.30
C GLY A 84 -8.00 12.33 2.48
N ILE A 85 -8.64 12.49 3.63
CA ILE A 85 -8.27 11.88 4.90
C ILE A 85 -9.32 10.83 5.23
N ALA A 86 -8.87 9.63 5.60
CA ALA A 86 -9.72 8.54 6.07
C ALA A 86 -9.13 7.90 7.32
N ASN A 87 -9.98 7.56 8.29
CA ASN A 87 -9.58 6.81 9.48
C ASN A 87 -9.27 5.35 9.12
N HIS A 88 -8.41 4.69 9.90
CA HIS A 88 -8.11 3.25 9.74
C HIS A 88 -8.55 2.41 10.93
N HIS A 89 -9.07 2.99 12.01
CA HIS A 89 -9.75 2.21 13.04
C HIS A 89 -11.14 1.76 12.57
N LEU A 90 -11.27 0.46 12.30
CA LEU A 90 -12.47 -0.16 11.74
C LEU A 90 -13.71 -0.08 12.63
N LEU A 91 -13.59 0.29 13.91
CA LEU A 91 -14.75 0.62 14.74
C LEU A 91 -15.60 1.73 14.10
N ALA A 92 -14.94 2.68 13.42
CA ALA A 92 -15.58 3.75 12.67
C ALA A 92 -15.64 3.45 11.17
N SER A 93 -15.91 2.20 10.79
CA SER A 93 -15.99 1.77 9.39
C SER A 93 -17.06 2.53 8.58
N GLU A 94 -18.12 3.04 9.21
CA GLU A 94 -19.16 3.80 8.51
C GLU A 94 -18.59 5.11 7.94
N LEU A 95 -17.69 5.78 8.67
CA LEU A 95 -16.97 6.96 8.19
C LEU A 95 -16.05 6.60 7.03
N VAL A 96 -15.33 5.46 7.12
CA VAL A 96 -14.48 4.94 6.04
C VAL A 96 -15.32 4.70 4.78
N SER A 97 -16.45 3.99 4.92
CA SER A 97 -17.35 3.69 3.80
C SER A 97 -17.92 4.96 3.19
N GLY A 98 -18.37 5.93 4.00
CA GLY A 98 -18.85 7.23 3.53
C GLY A 98 -17.77 8.05 2.81
N PHE A 99 -16.53 8.02 3.29
CA PHE A 99 -15.39 8.63 2.61
C PHE A 99 -15.16 7.99 1.24
N PHE A 100 -14.97 6.68 1.18
CA PHE A 100 -14.66 5.99 -0.07
C PHE A 100 -15.81 6.07 -1.08
N CYS A 101 -17.05 6.08 -0.59
CA CYS A 101 -18.25 6.39 -1.36
C CYS A 101 -18.15 7.73 -2.09
N ARG A 102 -17.78 8.78 -1.35
CA ARG A 102 -17.67 10.15 -1.87
C ARG A 102 -16.60 10.32 -2.93
N VAL A 103 -15.52 9.52 -2.85
CA VAL A 103 -14.36 9.59 -3.74
C VAL A 103 -14.35 8.51 -4.82
N ALA A 104 -15.33 7.61 -4.84
CA ALA A 104 -15.41 6.49 -5.76
C ALA A 104 -15.35 6.95 -7.22
N SER A 105 -14.49 6.33 -8.02
CA SER A 105 -14.31 6.71 -9.42
C SER A 105 -13.69 5.58 -10.23
N ARG A 106 -14.27 5.32 -11.41
CA ARG A 106 -13.68 4.40 -12.41
C ARG A 106 -12.55 5.04 -13.20
N GLU A 107 -12.47 6.37 -13.21
CA GLU A 107 -11.43 7.12 -13.92
C GLU A 107 -10.12 7.14 -13.14
N THR A 108 -10.16 6.91 -11.82
CA THR A 108 -8.96 6.79 -10.99
C THR A 108 -8.19 5.52 -11.35
N LYS A 109 -6.93 5.67 -11.77
CA LYS A 109 -6.02 4.56 -12.13
C LYS A 109 -4.90 4.35 -11.13
N ARG A 110 -4.66 5.32 -10.23
CA ARG A 110 -3.69 5.23 -9.14
C ARG A 110 -4.31 5.71 -7.84
N VAL A 111 -4.14 4.91 -6.79
CA VAL A 111 -4.43 5.34 -5.41
C VAL A 111 -3.12 5.32 -4.63
N ILE A 112 -2.74 6.44 -4.05
CA ILE A 112 -1.59 6.53 -3.15
C ILE A 112 -2.13 6.58 -1.72
N VAL A 113 -1.78 5.60 -0.88
CA VAL A 113 -2.18 5.58 0.53
C VAL A 113 -0.96 5.87 1.40
N LEU A 114 -1.04 6.96 2.15
CA LEU A 114 -0.04 7.39 3.12
C LEU A 114 -0.53 7.01 4.52
N ALA A 115 0.29 6.32 5.31
CA ALA A 115 -0.04 5.99 6.70
C ALA A 115 1.15 6.28 7.63
N PRO A 116 0.91 6.45 8.95
CA PRO A 116 1.96 6.33 9.94
C PRO A 116 2.65 4.95 9.84
N ASN A 117 3.95 4.91 10.14
CA ASN A 117 4.62 3.66 10.48
C ASN A 117 4.46 3.44 11.99
N HIS A 118 3.32 2.87 12.40
CA HIS A 118 2.93 2.74 13.82
C HIS A 118 3.94 1.95 14.64
N PHE A 119 4.63 1.00 14.01
CA PHE A 119 5.59 0.12 14.66
C PHE A 119 7.04 0.58 14.52
N GLY A 120 7.30 1.68 13.79
CA GLY A 120 8.64 2.18 13.51
C GLY A 120 9.55 1.19 12.79
N LEU A 121 8.99 0.21 12.07
CA LEU A 121 9.73 -0.91 11.47
C LEU A 121 10.48 -0.50 10.20
N GLY A 122 11.42 -1.36 9.78
CA GLY A 122 12.18 -1.23 8.54
C GLY A 122 13.26 -0.15 8.56
N GLY A 123 14.13 -0.17 7.53
CA GLY A 123 15.35 0.65 7.48
C GLY A 123 15.17 2.10 6.99
N GLY A 124 14.06 2.41 6.32
CA GLY A 124 13.83 3.70 5.65
C GLY A 124 13.05 4.71 6.50
N TRP A 125 13.05 5.97 6.06
CA TRP A 125 12.16 7.01 6.60
C TRP A 125 10.75 6.92 6.01
N VAL A 126 10.70 6.58 4.72
CA VAL A 126 9.49 6.25 3.96
C VAL A 126 9.69 4.86 3.42
N ILE A 127 8.72 3.99 3.62
CA ILE A 127 8.78 2.59 3.21
C ILE A 127 7.54 2.28 2.39
N GLY A 128 7.70 1.63 1.25
CA GLY A 128 6.60 1.26 0.37
C GLY A 128 6.49 -0.24 0.12
N GLY A 129 5.26 -0.68 -0.16
CA GLY A 129 4.94 -2.06 -0.53
C GLY A 129 4.90 -2.20 -2.05
N ALA A 130 5.59 -3.21 -2.59
CA ALA A 130 5.65 -3.53 -4.01
C ALA A 130 4.87 -4.81 -4.37
N ASN A 131 4.50 -5.62 -3.37
CA ASN A 131 3.70 -6.82 -3.54
C ASN A 131 2.21 -6.48 -3.74
N ASN A 132 1.49 -7.34 -4.46
CA ASN A 132 0.04 -7.18 -4.60
C ASN A 132 -0.67 -7.51 -3.28
N TRP A 133 -1.88 -7.00 -3.08
CA TRP A 133 -2.69 -7.28 -1.90
C TRP A 133 -3.75 -8.34 -2.21
N SER A 134 -3.75 -9.43 -1.42
CA SER A 134 -4.82 -10.45 -1.48
C SER A 134 -6.03 -9.97 -0.69
N ILE A 135 -7.15 -9.67 -1.36
CA ILE A 135 -8.39 -9.21 -0.73
C ILE A 135 -9.47 -10.28 -0.90
N GLY A 136 -9.55 -11.24 0.03
CA GLY A 136 -10.40 -12.43 -0.15
C GLY A 136 -10.01 -13.19 -1.41
N GLU A 137 -10.96 -13.36 -2.35
CA GLU A 137 -10.70 -13.98 -3.67
C GLU A 137 -10.21 -12.97 -4.72
N GLN A 138 -10.21 -11.67 -4.40
CA GLN A 138 -9.78 -10.60 -5.29
C GLN A 138 -8.32 -10.24 -5.07
N GLU A 139 -7.75 -9.57 -6.06
CA GLU A 139 -6.40 -9.01 -5.98
C GLU A 139 -6.45 -7.50 -6.25
N LEU A 140 -5.76 -6.74 -5.41
CA LEU A 140 -5.44 -5.33 -5.62
C LEU A 140 -3.97 -5.23 -6.03
N PHE A 141 -3.75 -4.75 -7.25
CA PHE A 141 -2.41 -4.65 -7.83
C PHE A 141 -1.67 -3.45 -7.25
N SER A 142 -0.42 -3.66 -6.87
CA SER A 142 0.47 -2.55 -6.52
C SER A 142 1.04 -1.89 -7.76
N ASP A 143 1.21 -0.57 -7.71
CA ASP A 143 1.89 0.19 -8.76
C ASP A 143 3.40 0.02 -8.62
N LYS A 144 3.90 -1.11 -9.14
CA LYS A 144 5.32 -1.49 -9.10
C LYS A 144 6.21 -0.47 -9.79
N GLU A 145 5.75 0.12 -10.90
CA GLU A 145 6.50 1.15 -11.62
C GLU A 145 6.62 2.42 -10.78
N GLY A 146 5.51 2.82 -10.13
CA GLY A 146 5.52 3.90 -9.16
C GLY A 146 6.49 3.64 -8.01
N MET A 147 6.43 2.46 -7.40
CA MET A 147 7.37 2.12 -6.33
C MET A 147 8.82 2.04 -6.77
N GLU A 148 9.12 1.56 -7.98
CA GLU A 148 10.47 1.53 -8.53
C GLU A 148 11.03 2.95 -8.73
N LYS A 149 10.23 3.88 -9.24
CA LYS A 149 10.61 5.29 -9.37
C LYS A 149 10.88 5.96 -8.01
N LEU A 150 10.02 5.71 -7.02
CA LEU A 150 10.22 6.21 -5.64
C LEU A 150 11.47 5.62 -4.97
N SER A 151 11.75 4.35 -5.24
CA SER A 151 12.92 3.65 -4.69
C SER A 151 14.22 4.13 -5.33
N SER A 152 14.23 4.24 -6.66
CA SER A 152 15.41 4.65 -7.43
C SER A 152 15.80 6.11 -7.21
N SER A 153 14.84 6.97 -6.87
CA SER A 153 15.08 8.36 -6.46
C SER A 153 15.52 8.51 -5.00
N GLY A 154 15.54 7.42 -4.23
CA GLY A 154 15.90 7.42 -2.81
C GLY A 154 14.88 8.13 -1.92
N VAL A 155 13.65 8.29 -2.40
CA VAL A 155 12.51 8.88 -1.65
C VAL A 155 11.95 7.86 -0.68
N ALA A 156 11.76 6.62 -1.13
CA ALA A 156 11.29 5.50 -0.32
C ALA A 156 12.21 4.28 -0.47
N ILE A 157 12.08 3.31 0.42
CA ILE A 157 12.62 1.95 0.20
C ILE A 157 11.46 0.98 0.02
N ALA A 158 11.64 -0.05 -0.80
CA ALA A 158 10.70 -1.17 -0.87
C ALA A 158 11.01 -2.17 0.24
N ASP A 159 10.05 -2.43 1.12
CA ASP A 159 10.14 -3.48 2.14
C ASP A 159 8.73 -4.00 2.44
N ASP A 160 8.34 -5.08 1.76
CA ASP A 160 7.00 -5.63 1.89
C ASP A 160 6.72 -6.28 3.24
N GLY A 161 7.75 -6.67 3.98
CA GLY A 161 7.62 -7.46 5.20
C GLY A 161 6.94 -6.70 6.33
N ILE A 162 7.03 -5.36 6.34
CA ILE A 162 6.42 -4.54 7.39
C ILE A 162 4.90 -4.41 7.25
N PHE A 163 4.38 -4.48 6.02
CA PHE A 163 2.97 -4.25 5.72
C PHE A 163 2.04 -5.37 6.21
N THR A 164 2.59 -6.55 6.51
CA THR A 164 1.84 -7.64 7.13
C THR A 164 1.24 -7.23 8.48
N LYS A 165 1.92 -6.34 9.21
CA LYS A 165 1.50 -5.87 10.55
C LYS A 165 0.98 -4.43 10.55
N GLU A 166 1.12 -3.70 9.45
CA GLU A 166 0.77 -2.29 9.40
C GLU A 166 -0.73 -2.10 9.08
N HIS A 167 -1.50 -1.85 10.13
CA HIS A 167 -2.96 -1.74 10.05
C HIS A 167 -3.43 -0.45 9.38
N GLY A 168 -2.65 0.64 9.47
CA GLY A 168 -2.98 1.90 8.80
C GLY A 168 -3.09 1.76 7.27
N ILE A 169 -2.36 0.81 6.69
CA ILE A 169 -2.51 0.46 5.27
C ILE A 169 -3.52 -0.68 5.13
N GLY A 170 -3.29 -1.82 5.81
CA GLY A 170 -4.03 -3.05 5.59
C GLY A 170 -5.55 -2.90 5.71
N ASN A 171 -6.04 -2.13 6.69
CA ASN A 171 -7.47 -1.92 6.92
C ASN A 171 -8.18 -1.19 5.77
N LEU A 172 -7.47 -0.37 4.99
CA LEU A 172 -8.06 0.40 3.90
C LEU A 172 -8.02 -0.32 2.55
N MET A 173 -7.17 -1.33 2.38
CA MET A 173 -7.01 -2.02 1.09
C MET A 173 -8.31 -2.66 0.55
N PRO A 174 -9.16 -3.28 1.39
CA PRO A 174 -10.50 -3.71 0.97
C PRO A 174 -11.34 -2.59 0.34
N ALA A 175 -11.38 -1.41 0.98
CA ALA A 175 -12.11 -0.26 0.47
C ALA A 175 -11.50 0.24 -0.85
N VAL A 176 -10.17 0.37 -0.92
CA VAL A 176 -9.47 0.76 -2.14
C VAL A 176 -9.85 -0.16 -3.30
N LYS A 177 -9.82 -1.49 -3.08
CA LYS A 177 -10.19 -2.45 -4.12
C LYS A 177 -11.64 -2.33 -4.57
N HIS A 178 -12.56 -2.09 -3.64
CA HIS A 178 -13.99 -2.00 -3.93
C HIS A 178 -14.34 -0.73 -4.71
N PHE A 179 -13.91 0.43 -4.22
CA PHE A 179 -14.32 1.74 -4.74
C PHE A 179 -13.47 2.24 -5.91
N PHE A 180 -12.26 1.69 -6.08
CA PHE A 180 -11.35 1.98 -7.21
C PHE A 180 -10.94 0.68 -7.92
N PRO A 181 -11.89 -0.04 -8.55
CA PRO A 181 -11.66 -1.41 -9.01
C PRO A 181 -10.58 -1.56 -10.09
N GLU A 182 -10.31 -0.48 -10.83
CA GLU A 182 -9.32 -0.41 -11.92
C GLU A 182 -7.99 0.22 -11.49
N ALA A 183 -7.90 0.73 -10.26
CA ALA A 183 -6.70 1.41 -9.79
C ALA A 183 -5.62 0.43 -9.34
N LYS A 184 -4.36 0.83 -9.53
CA LYS A 184 -3.21 0.27 -8.81
C LYS A 184 -2.93 1.10 -7.56
N VAL A 185 -2.39 0.46 -6.53
CA VAL A 185 -2.08 1.12 -5.25
C VAL A 185 -0.58 1.36 -5.06
N VAL A 186 -0.21 2.56 -4.61
CA VAL A 186 1.09 2.83 -4.00
C VAL A 186 0.85 2.96 -2.51
N THR A 187 1.45 2.08 -1.70
CA THR A 187 1.33 2.14 -0.24
C THR A 187 2.61 2.68 0.35
N LEU A 188 2.52 3.69 1.21
CA LEU A 188 3.68 4.33 1.84
C LEU A 188 3.41 4.52 3.33
N VAL A 189 4.34 4.04 4.15
CA VAL A 189 4.33 4.27 5.59
C VAL A 189 5.48 5.19 5.96
N ILE A 190 5.20 6.15 6.83
CA ILE A 190 6.10 7.26 7.13
C ILE A 190 6.45 7.21 8.62
N LYS A 191 7.74 7.23 8.92
CA LYS A 191 8.21 7.32 10.32
C LYS A 191 7.87 8.67 10.91
N GLU A 192 7.39 8.66 12.15
CA GLU A 192 6.98 9.84 12.92
C GLU A 192 8.02 10.98 12.88
N LYS A 193 9.31 10.64 13.02
CA LYS A 193 10.42 11.61 13.09
C LYS A 193 11.14 11.81 11.76
N ILE A 194 10.45 11.64 10.64
CA ILE A 194 11.02 11.87 9.31
C ILE A 194 11.64 13.28 9.21
N PRO A 195 12.93 13.40 8.82
CA PRO A 195 13.58 14.70 8.65
C PRO A 195 12.93 15.58 7.59
N THR A 196 12.98 16.90 7.77
CA THR A 196 12.36 17.88 6.86
C THR A 196 12.82 17.70 5.40
N ASP A 197 14.12 17.48 5.15
CA ASP A 197 14.63 17.27 3.79
C ASP A 197 14.05 16.01 3.12
N ARG A 198 13.70 15.00 3.92
CA ARG A 198 13.03 13.78 3.45
C ARG A 198 11.54 14.02 3.20
N GLN A 199 10.89 14.85 4.03
CA GLN A 199 9.52 15.28 3.77
C GLN A 199 9.43 16.07 2.45
N GLU A 200 10.33 17.03 2.21
CA GLU A 200 10.36 17.81 0.95
C GLU A 200 10.50 16.93 -0.29
N LYS A 201 11.40 15.93 -0.22
CA LYS A 201 11.61 14.97 -1.30
C LYS A 201 10.36 14.14 -1.57
N LEU A 202 9.69 13.67 -0.52
CA LEU A 202 8.46 12.91 -0.66
C LEU A 202 7.34 13.76 -1.24
N ILE A 203 7.15 15.00 -0.75
CA ILE A 203 6.13 15.93 -1.25
C ILE A 203 6.34 16.21 -2.75
N SER A 204 7.59 16.51 -3.13
CA SER A 204 7.95 16.76 -4.54
C SER A 204 7.65 15.54 -5.41
N ALA A 205 8.04 14.34 -4.97
CA ALA A 205 7.77 13.11 -5.69
C ALA A 205 6.25 12.82 -5.80
N LEU A 206 5.49 12.98 -4.72
CA LEU A 206 4.05 12.76 -4.73
C LEU A 206 3.34 13.71 -5.70
N LYS A 207 3.77 14.98 -5.76
CA LYS A 207 3.28 15.95 -6.74
C LYS A 207 3.57 15.50 -8.17
N GLU A 208 4.81 15.11 -8.47
CA GLU A 208 5.21 14.66 -9.82
C GLU A 208 4.48 13.40 -10.28
N PHE A 209 4.12 12.52 -9.33
CA PHE A 209 3.43 11.26 -9.61
C PHE A 209 1.91 11.42 -9.74
N SER A 210 1.39 12.59 -9.38
CA SER A 210 -0.04 12.85 -9.35
C SER A 210 -0.52 13.48 -10.63
N ASP A 211 -1.48 12.81 -11.26
CA ASP A 211 -2.24 13.27 -12.42
C ASP A 211 -3.74 13.29 -12.10
N ASP A 212 -4.59 13.57 -13.09
CA ASP A 212 -6.05 13.63 -12.90
C ASP A 212 -6.70 12.26 -12.65
N GLN A 213 -5.93 11.17 -12.76
CA GLN A 213 -6.35 9.81 -12.47
C GLN A 213 -5.71 9.28 -11.18
N THR A 214 -5.10 10.16 -10.38
CA THR A 214 -4.45 9.83 -9.11
C THR A 214 -5.25 10.38 -7.93
N MET A 215 -5.56 9.50 -6.98
CA MET A 215 -6.16 9.83 -5.69
C MET A 215 -5.15 9.63 -4.56
N ILE A 216 -4.93 10.63 -3.72
CA ILE A 216 -4.07 10.51 -2.53
C ILE A 216 -4.93 10.40 -1.27
N ILE A 217 -4.73 9.35 -0.49
CA ILE A 217 -5.44 9.12 0.77
C ILE A 217 -4.43 9.17 1.91
N ALA A 218 -4.63 10.08 2.86
CA ALA A 218 -3.97 10.03 4.15
C ALA A 218 -4.81 9.17 5.09
N SER A 219 -4.27 8.00 5.44
CA SER A 219 -4.82 7.12 6.46
C SER A 219 -4.39 7.61 7.83
N LEU A 220 -5.27 8.32 8.52
CA LEU A 220 -4.98 8.96 9.81
C LEU A 220 -6.17 8.83 10.74
N ASP A 221 -5.90 8.38 11.94
CA ASP A 221 -6.78 8.56 13.09
C ASP A 221 -6.33 9.82 13.86
N PHE A 222 -7.27 10.40 14.60
CA PHE A 222 -7.03 11.60 15.39
C PHE A 222 -6.87 11.22 16.87
N SER A 223 -6.92 12.21 17.77
CA SER A 223 -6.60 12.04 19.19
C SER A 223 -6.96 10.66 19.79
N HIS A 224 -6.01 10.07 20.52
CA HIS A 224 -6.10 8.73 21.12
C HIS A 224 -5.89 8.81 22.63
N ASP A 225 -6.39 7.81 23.35
CA ASP A 225 -6.16 7.65 24.80
C ASP A 225 -6.63 8.83 25.64
N LEU A 226 -7.58 9.61 25.12
CA LEU A 226 -8.21 10.76 25.78
C LEU A 226 -9.66 10.47 26.12
N SER A 227 -10.19 11.16 27.14
CA SER A 227 -11.64 11.22 27.36
C SER A 227 -12.34 11.90 26.17
N LEU A 228 -13.66 11.68 26.03
CA LEU A 228 -14.44 12.30 24.95
C LEU A 228 -14.35 13.83 24.96
N GLU A 229 -14.35 14.45 26.14
CA GLU A 229 -14.22 15.92 26.28
C GLU A 229 -12.85 16.41 25.80
N GLU A 230 -11.77 15.75 26.22
CA GLU A 230 -10.41 16.10 25.81
C GLU A 230 -10.18 15.87 24.31
N ALA A 231 -10.70 14.77 23.76
CA ALA A 231 -10.67 14.48 22.33
C ALA A 231 -11.41 15.57 21.53
N ASN A 232 -12.57 16.04 22.02
CA ASN A 232 -13.31 17.13 21.39
C ASN A 232 -12.53 18.45 21.38
N ALA A 233 -11.81 18.76 22.47
CA ALA A 233 -10.95 19.94 22.51
C ALA A 233 -9.77 19.85 21.53
N LYS A 234 -9.22 18.64 21.33
CA LYS A 234 -8.16 18.39 20.33
C LYS A 234 -8.67 18.52 18.90
N ASP A 235 -9.85 18.02 18.63
CA ASP A 235 -10.53 18.18 17.34
C ASP A 235 -10.77 19.66 16.99
N GLU A 236 -11.18 20.48 17.96
CA GLU A 236 -11.37 21.93 17.77
C GLU A 236 -10.08 22.66 17.39
N GLN A 237 -8.93 22.15 17.84
CA GLN A 237 -7.61 22.67 17.42
C GLN A 237 -7.24 22.19 16.02
N THR A 238 -7.60 20.95 15.67
CA THR A 238 -7.17 20.31 14.43
C THR A 238 -8.01 20.74 13.22
N LEU A 239 -9.32 20.91 13.37
CA LEU A 239 -10.22 21.19 12.24
C LEU A 239 -9.88 22.50 11.47
N PRO A 240 -9.50 23.62 12.13
CA PRO A 240 -9.03 24.81 11.42
C PRO A 240 -7.78 24.58 10.58
N ILE A 241 -6.88 23.68 11.01
CA ILE A 241 -5.67 23.31 10.26
C ILE A 241 -6.05 22.53 9.00
N LEU A 242 -6.96 21.57 9.12
CA LEU A 242 -7.43 20.78 7.98
C LEU A 242 -8.15 21.66 6.96
N SER A 243 -9.13 22.45 7.42
CA SER A 243 -9.96 23.28 6.54
C SER A 243 -9.20 24.45 5.90
N GLY A 244 -8.18 24.98 6.58
CA GLY A 244 -7.35 26.07 6.09
C GLY A 244 -6.10 25.63 5.32
N LEU A 245 -5.80 24.33 5.23
CA LEU A 245 -4.50 23.82 4.79
C LEU A 245 -3.33 24.47 5.55
N ASP A 246 -3.51 24.75 6.84
CA ASP A 246 -2.56 25.53 7.65
C ASP A 246 -1.43 24.64 8.20
N TYR A 247 -0.65 24.05 7.29
CA TYR A 247 0.45 23.16 7.64
C TYR A 247 1.55 23.84 8.46
N GLY A 248 1.61 25.18 8.50
CA GLY A 248 2.48 25.94 9.39
C GLY A 248 2.18 25.71 10.88
N LYS A 249 0.92 25.42 11.21
CA LYS A 249 0.48 25.12 12.58
C LYS A 249 0.56 23.66 12.97
N ILE A 250 1.03 22.77 12.09
CA ILE A 250 1.18 21.35 12.47
C ILE A 250 2.19 21.18 13.60
N SER A 251 3.19 22.05 13.70
CA SER A 251 4.13 22.06 14.82
C SER A 251 3.47 22.36 16.18
N GLU A 252 2.25 22.90 16.17
CA GLU A 252 1.44 23.17 17.36
C GLU A 252 0.60 21.94 17.77
N LEU A 253 0.53 20.90 16.92
CA LEU A 253 -0.13 19.63 17.25
C LEU A 253 0.80 18.74 18.09
N ASN A 254 0.20 17.88 18.91
CA ASN A 254 0.94 16.91 19.75
C ASN A 254 2.01 17.54 20.65
N GLN A 255 1.80 18.79 21.11
CA GLN A 255 2.75 19.48 22.01
C GLN A 255 3.02 18.76 23.34
N SER A 256 2.11 17.86 23.76
CA SER A 256 2.28 17.01 24.93
C SER A 256 2.33 15.55 24.50
N SER A 257 3.27 14.79 25.07
CA SER A 257 3.37 13.33 24.87
C SER A 257 2.14 12.58 25.35
N GLU A 258 1.39 13.16 26.30
CA GLU A 258 0.23 12.53 26.93
C GLU A 258 -1.08 12.81 26.19
N ALA A 259 -1.07 13.71 25.18
CA ALA A 259 -2.29 14.13 24.50
C ALA A 259 -2.02 14.55 23.06
N SER A 260 -2.06 13.57 22.15
CA SER A 260 -1.95 13.78 20.72
C SER A 260 -3.27 14.30 20.13
N ASN A 261 -3.14 15.11 19.08
CA ASN A 261 -4.22 15.55 18.20
C ASN A 261 -4.43 14.58 17.03
N VAL A 262 -3.35 13.96 16.55
CA VAL A 262 -3.29 13.05 15.39
C VAL A 262 -2.19 12.01 15.59
N ASP A 263 -2.39 10.78 15.08
CA ASP A 263 -1.41 9.68 15.15
C ASP A 263 -0.04 10.03 14.52
N SER A 264 -0.03 10.82 13.44
CA SER A 264 1.17 11.24 12.73
C SER A 264 1.06 12.66 12.19
N PRO A 265 1.58 13.66 12.94
CA PRO A 265 1.72 15.02 12.45
C PRO A 265 2.56 15.09 11.17
N ALA A 266 3.56 14.22 11.03
CA ALA A 266 4.42 14.18 9.85
C ALA A 266 3.65 13.75 8.58
N THR A 267 2.85 12.68 8.67
CA THR A 267 2.03 12.22 7.54
C THR A 267 0.99 13.27 7.17
N LEU A 268 0.35 13.89 8.16
CA LEU A 268 -0.58 15.00 7.94
C LEU A 268 0.10 16.18 7.23
N ASN A 269 1.30 16.57 7.66
CA ASN A 269 2.06 17.66 7.04
C ASN A 269 2.38 17.40 5.57
N ILE A 270 2.90 16.21 5.29
CA ILE A 270 3.20 15.80 3.91
C ILE A 270 1.91 15.86 3.07
N PHE A 271 0.81 15.30 3.57
CA PHE A 271 -0.45 15.27 2.85
C PHE A 271 -1.00 16.68 2.55
N LEU A 272 -1.14 17.56 3.55
CA LEU A 272 -1.69 18.91 3.34
C LEU A 272 -0.82 19.73 2.37
N ARG A 273 0.52 19.59 2.46
CA ARG A 273 1.44 20.28 1.55
C ARG A 273 1.32 19.76 0.11
N VAL A 274 1.15 18.46 -0.10
CA VAL A 274 0.89 17.91 -1.44
C VAL A 274 -0.46 18.42 -1.98
N MET A 275 -1.51 18.47 -1.16
CA MET A 275 -2.80 19.03 -1.59
C MET A 275 -2.66 20.51 -2.03
N ALA A 276 -1.94 21.31 -1.26
CA ALA A 276 -1.65 22.70 -1.60
C ALA A 276 -0.85 22.81 -2.92
N ASP A 277 0.18 21.98 -3.09
CA ASP A 277 1.03 21.95 -4.29
C ASP A 277 0.28 21.51 -5.57
N LEU A 278 -0.76 20.69 -5.41
CA LEU A 278 -1.67 20.27 -6.48
C LEU A 278 -2.82 21.27 -6.73
N GLY A 279 -2.91 22.36 -5.95
CA GLY A 279 -3.99 23.34 -6.03
C GLY A 279 -5.34 22.85 -5.46
N ALA A 280 -5.36 21.69 -4.82
CA ALA A 280 -6.55 21.07 -4.21
C ALA A 280 -6.87 21.75 -2.87
N THR A 281 -7.41 22.96 -2.96
CA THR A 281 -7.64 23.85 -1.81
C THR A 281 -9.09 23.97 -1.38
N ASP A 282 -10.01 23.31 -2.09
CA ASP A 282 -11.42 23.27 -1.70
C ASP A 282 -11.68 22.08 -0.77
N PHE A 283 -11.85 22.39 0.52
CA PHE A 283 -12.02 21.43 1.60
C PHE A 283 -13.50 21.13 1.87
N GLU A 284 -13.82 19.84 2.01
CA GLU A 284 -15.13 19.36 2.44
C GLU A 284 -14.94 18.38 3.59
N LEU A 285 -15.51 18.71 4.76
CA LEU A 285 -15.60 17.78 5.88
C LEU A 285 -16.77 16.83 5.62
N LEU A 286 -16.48 15.53 5.51
CA LEU A 286 -17.49 14.50 5.29
C LEU A 286 -18.04 13.94 6.60
N GLY A 287 -17.19 13.85 7.62
CA GLY A 287 -17.56 13.21 8.86
C GLY A 287 -16.57 13.48 9.99
N ARG A 288 -17.10 13.48 11.20
CA ARG A 288 -16.38 13.55 12.47
C ARG A 288 -17.01 12.54 13.41
N GLY A 289 -16.20 11.79 14.15
CA GLY A 289 -16.70 10.80 15.10
C GLY A 289 -15.71 10.51 16.21
N ASN A 290 -16.15 9.71 17.17
CA ASN A 290 -15.31 9.26 18.28
C ASN A 290 -15.73 7.85 18.72
N SER A 291 -14.78 7.01 19.15
CA SER A 291 -15.05 5.64 19.58
C SER A 291 -16.07 5.53 20.72
N ALA A 292 -16.10 6.47 21.66
CA ALA A 292 -17.07 6.49 22.76
C ALA A 292 -18.51 6.71 22.25
N LEU A 293 -18.68 7.59 21.25
CA LEU A 293 -19.99 7.85 20.65
C LEU A 293 -20.47 6.62 19.87
N ILE A 294 -19.59 6.00 19.10
CA ILE A 294 -19.92 4.84 18.26
C ILE A 294 -20.22 3.60 19.10
N SER A 295 -19.43 3.36 20.17
CA SER A 295 -19.62 2.22 21.07
C SER A 295 -20.68 2.43 22.15
N GLY A 296 -21.19 3.67 22.31
CA GLY A 296 -22.08 4.06 23.40
C GLY A 296 -21.41 4.19 24.77
N GLN A 297 -20.07 4.08 24.85
CA GLN A 297 -19.30 4.18 26.08
C GLN A 297 -18.85 5.61 26.36
N LEU A 298 -19.81 6.50 26.65
CA LEU A 298 -19.56 7.95 26.81
C LEU A 298 -18.58 8.30 27.94
N GLU A 299 -18.47 7.44 28.94
CA GLU A 299 -17.57 7.60 30.10
C GLU A 299 -16.20 6.91 29.91
N ALA A 300 -15.90 6.45 28.69
CA ALA A 300 -14.60 5.86 28.39
C ALA A 300 -13.48 6.88 28.61
N ARG A 301 -12.45 6.46 29.35
CA ARG A 301 -11.27 7.28 29.64
C ARG A 301 -10.25 7.30 28.50
N GLN A 302 -10.41 6.39 27.55
CA GLN A 302 -9.52 6.23 26.40
C GLN A 302 -10.38 6.07 25.17
N THR A 303 -10.39 7.10 24.35
CA THR A 303 -11.16 7.16 23.11
C THR A 303 -10.25 7.48 21.94
N THR A 304 -10.75 7.22 20.74
CA THR A 304 -10.10 7.62 19.48
C THR A 304 -11.06 8.53 18.72
N SER A 305 -10.57 9.67 18.26
CA SER A 305 -11.29 10.59 17.38
C SER A 305 -11.02 10.30 15.90
N TYR A 306 -11.96 10.68 15.04
CA TYR A 306 -11.89 10.47 13.59
C TYR A 306 -12.35 11.70 12.83
N PHE A 307 -11.64 12.02 11.75
CA PHE A 307 -12.14 12.88 10.69
C PHE A 307 -12.07 12.17 9.35
N THR A 308 -13.08 12.40 8.52
CA THR A 308 -13.04 12.10 7.10
C THR A 308 -13.29 13.36 6.30
N ALA A 309 -12.42 13.66 5.35
CA ALA A 309 -12.49 14.90 4.57
C ALA A 309 -11.87 14.73 3.18
N VAL A 310 -12.27 15.59 2.24
CA VAL A 310 -11.73 15.60 0.88
C VAL A 310 -11.24 16.99 0.47
N TYR A 311 -10.28 17.00 -0.45
CA TYR A 311 -9.67 18.18 -1.04
C TYR A 311 -9.80 18.11 -2.56
N SER A 312 -10.40 19.14 -3.14
CA SER A 312 -10.67 19.22 -4.58
C SER A 312 -10.13 20.51 -5.19
N LEU A 313 -10.00 20.51 -6.52
CA LEU A 313 -9.71 21.74 -7.25
C LEU A 313 -10.90 22.70 -7.16
N LYS A 314 -10.62 23.99 -6.96
CA LYS A 314 -11.66 25.03 -7.06
C LYS A 314 -12.18 25.09 -8.50
N LYS A 315 -13.50 25.23 -8.66
CA LYS A 315 -14.13 25.51 -9.95
C LYS A 315 -13.73 26.89 -10.46
#